data_AF-A0A2H0A666-F1
#
_entry.id   AF-A0A2H0A666-F1
#
_cell.length_a   1.000
_cell.length_b   1.000
_cell.length_c   1.000
_cell.angle_alpha   90.00
_cell.angle_beta   90.00
_cell.angle_gamma   90.00
#
_symmetry.space_group_name_H-M   'P 1'
#
loop_
_entity.id
_entity.type
_entity.pdbx_description
1 polymer ?
#
loop_
_entity_poly.entity_id
_entity_poly.type
_entity_poly.pdbx_seq_one_letter_code
_entity_poly.pdbx_strand_id
1 'polypeptide(L)'
;MAYNSFEDLEVWKRACNLAVQTYEIMKNCRDYGLKDQMTRAAVSIASNIAEGAERDSKAEYIRFLHIAKGSAAELRTQVYIVRKINP
;
A
#
# COMPACT_ATOMS: atom_id res chain seq x y z
N MET A 1 -24.67 3.57 3.21
CA MET A 1 -23.85 4.38 4.12
C MET A 1 -23.10 5.38 3.25
N ALA A 2 -23.25 6.67 3.51
CA ALA A 2 -22.35 7.67 2.95
C ALA A 2 -21.07 7.64 3.80
N TYR A 3 -19.92 7.53 3.14
CA TYR A 3 -18.63 7.69 3.81
C TYR A 3 -18.41 9.19 4.01
N ASN A 4 -17.98 9.60 5.21
CA ASN A 4 -17.73 11.02 5.51
C ASN A 4 -16.28 11.40 5.27
N SER A 5 -15.38 10.41 5.34
CA SER A 5 -13.96 10.58 5.08
C SER A 5 -13.34 9.29 4.52
N PHE A 6 -12.15 9.38 3.92
CA PHE A 6 -11.45 8.21 3.40
C PHE A 6 -11.09 7.21 4.50
N GLU A 7 -10.94 7.65 5.75
CA GLU A 7 -10.68 6.80 6.90
C GLU A 7 -11.82 5.84 7.20
N ASP A 8 -13.04 6.10 6.71
CA ASP A 8 -14.17 5.18 6.82
C ASP A 8 -14.07 4.01 5.82
N LEU A 9 -13.26 4.15 4.77
CA LEU A 9 -13.13 3.16 3.71
C LEU A 9 -12.41 1.91 4.24
N GLU A 10 -13.09 0.76 4.16
CA GLU A 10 -12.50 -0.52 4.58
C GLU A 10 -11.24 -0.87 3.79
N VAL A 11 -11.18 -0.52 2.50
CA VAL A 11 -9.98 -0.73 1.68
C VAL A 11 -8.79 0.09 2.16
N TRP A 12 -9.02 1.31 2.68
CA TRP A 12 -7.97 2.15 3.25
C TRP A 12 -7.46 1.57 4.57
N LYS A 13 -8.36 1.17 5.47
CA LYS A 13 -8.00 0.52 6.75
C LYS A 13 -7.15 -0.74 6.52
N ARG A 14 -7.55 -1.57 5.56
CA ARG A 14 -6.80 -2.77 5.17
C ARG A 14 -5.43 -2.43 4.58
N ALA A 15 -5.32 -1.36 3.80
CA ALA A 15 -4.04 -0.90 3.27
C ALA A 15 -3.10 -0.39 4.38
N CYS A 16 -3.61 0.37 5.36
CA CYS A 16 -2.85 0.77 6.54
C CYS A 16 -2.34 -0.43 7.34
N ASN A 17 -3.21 -1.41 7.60
CA ASN A 17 -2.83 -2.64 8.30
C ASN A 17 -1.77 -3.43 7.53
N LEU A 18 -1.87 -3.50 6.19
CA LEU A 18 -0.85 -4.13 5.35
C LEU A 18 0.50 -3.42 5.44
N ALA A 19 0.50 -2.08 5.47
CA ALA A 19 1.72 -1.29 5.67
C ALA A 19 2.35 -1.58 7.04
N VAL A 20 1.57 -1.57 8.13
CA VAL A 20 2.04 -1.92 9.48
C VAL A 20 2.64 -3.33 9.51
N GLN A 21 1.95 -4.32 8.95
CA GLN A 21 2.46 -5.69 8.88
C GLN A 21 3.77 -5.78 8.10
N THR A 22 3.89 -5.02 6.99
CA THR A 22 5.13 -4.96 6.21
C THR A 22 6.28 -4.39 7.03
N TYR A 23 6.06 -3.31 7.79
CA TYR A 23 7.08 -2.75 8.69
C TYR A 23 7.51 -3.74 9.77
N GLU A 24 6.57 -4.46 10.39
CA GLU A 24 6.88 -5.46 11.43
C GLU A 24 7.67 -6.65 10.85
N ILE A 25 7.28 -7.18 9.69
CA ILE A 25 8.01 -8.26 9.00
C ILE A 25 9.43 -7.82 8.66
N MET A 26 9.60 -6.59 8.16
CA MET A 26 10.89 -6.06 7.73
C MET A 26 11.72 -5.44 8.87
N LYS A 27 11.24 -5.47 10.11
CA LYS A 27 11.88 -4.82 11.26
C LYS A 27 13.34 -5.20 11.41
N ASN A 28 13.64 -6.50 11.32
CA ASN A 28 14.98 -7.08 11.48
C ASN A 28 15.69 -7.38 10.14
N CYS A 29 15.11 -7.00 9.00
CA CYS A 29 15.74 -7.18 7.69
C CYS A 29 16.99 -6.28 7.58
N ARG A 30 18.14 -6.87 7.27
CA ARG A 30 19.42 -6.16 7.06
C ARG A 30 19.65 -5.72 5.61
N ASP A 31 18.84 -6.21 4.68
CA ASP A 31 18.79 -5.67 3.33
C ASP A 31 17.95 -4.38 3.35
N TYR A 32 18.64 -3.26 3.58
CA TYR A 32 17.99 -1.95 3.68
C TYR A 32 17.34 -1.50 2.36
N GLY A 33 17.87 -1.95 1.21
CA GLY A 33 17.31 -1.62 -0.10
C GLY A 33 15.96 -2.30 -0.31
N LEU A 34 15.89 -3.60 -0.02
CA LEU A 34 14.64 -4.35 -0.06
C LEU A 34 13.62 -3.83 0.97
N LYS A 35 14.09 -3.57 2.20
CA LYS A 35 13.25 -2.99 3.28
C LYS A 35 12.61 -1.67 2.85
N ASP A 36 13.39 -0.76 2.29
CA ASP A 36 12.90 0.54 1.82
C ASP A 36 11.89 0.36 0.68
N GLN A 37 12.19 -0.46 -0.33
CA GLN A 37 11.27 -0.70 -1.45
C GLN A 37 9.93 -1.29 -1.00
N MET A 38 9.94 -2.34 -0.15
CA MET A 38 8.72 -2.99 0.33
C MET A 38 7.88 -2.08 1.22
N THR A 39 8.51 -1.36 2.15
CA THR A 39 7.77 -0.46 3.04
C THR A 39 7.17 0.72 2.29
N ARG A 40 7.88 1.33 1.33
CA ARG A 40 7.32 2.38 0.47
C ARG A 40 6.18 1.89 -0.40
N ALA A 41 6.32 0.72 -1.04
CA ALA A 41 5.25 0.15 -1.85
C ALA A 41 3.99 -0.09 -0.99
N ALA A 42 4.13 -0.60 0.24
CA ALA A 42 3.01 -0.83 1.14
C ALA A 42 2.31 0.47 1.60
N VAL A 43 3.09 1.48 2.02
CA VAL A 43 2.55 2.80 2.43
C VAL A 43 1.83 3.48 1.25
N SER A 44 2.42 3.42 0.06
CA SER A 44 1.86 4.02 -1.16
C SER A 44 0.43 3.60 -1.46
N ILE A 45 0.04 2.36 -1.11
CA ILE A 45 -1.33 1.86 -1.34
C ILE A 45 -2.34 2.71 -0.55
N ALA A 46 -2.13 2.90 0.75
CA ALA A 46 -3.02 3.69 1.60
C ALA A 46 -2.97 5.18 1.24
N SER A 47 -1.76 5.70 0.98
CA SER A 47 -1.56 7.10 0.59
C SER A 47 -2.30 7.47 -0.68
N ASN A 48 -2.23 6.63 -1.72
CA ASN A 48 -2.95 6.90 -2.97
C ASN A 48 -4.47 6.76 -2.82
N ILE A 49 -4.96 5.87 -1.95
CA ILE A 49 -6.41 5.80 -1.68
C ILE A 49 -6.89 7.09 -1.02
N ALA A 50 -6.17 7.59 -0.01
CA ALA A 50 -6.49 8.83 0.67
C ALA A 50 -6.39 10.03 -0.29
N GLU A 51 -5.25 10.18 -0.97
CA GLU A 51 -5.02 11.28 -1.90
C GLU A 51 -6.05 11.32 -3.03
N GLY A 52 -6.48 10.16 -3.53
CA GLY A 52 -7.55 10.06 -4.52
C GLY A 52 -8.91 10.46 -3.98
N ALA A 53 -9.24 10.10 -2.74
CA ALA A 53 -10.51 10.42 -2.10
C ALA A 53 -10.66 11.92 -1.81
N GLU A 54 -9.55 12.63 -1.64
CA GLU A 54 -9.48 14.09 -1.48
C GLU A 54 -9.52 14.85 -2.83
N ARG A 55 -9.70 14.17 -3.99
CA ARG A 55 -9.79 14.84 -5.30
C ARG A 55 -11.23 15.25 -5.64
N ASP A 56 -11.35 16.37 -6.36
CA ASP A 56 -12.64 16.96 -6.74
C ASP A 56 -13.41 16.19 -7.81
N SER A 57 -12.77 15.22 -8.49
CA SER A 57 -13.39 14.48 -9.59
C SER A 57 -13.27 12.96 -9.45
N LYS A 58 -14.35 12.26 -9.86
CA LYS A 58 -14.40 10.80 -9.91
C LYS A 58 -13.30 10.22 -10.82
N ALA A 59 -12.96 10.91 -11.92
CA ALA A 59 -11.93 10.47 -12.85
C ALA A 59 -10.55 10.47 -12.19
N GLU A 60 -10.23 11.50 -11.41
CA GLU A 60 -8.98 11.55 -10.66
C GLU A 60 -8.95 10.54 -9.52
N TYR A 61 -10.06 10.37 -8.80
CA TYR A 61 -10.13 9.33 -7.76
C TYR A 61 -9.82 7.95 -8.35
N ILE A 62 -10.43 7.59 -9.49
CA ILE A 62 -10.14 6.34 -10.20
C ILE A 62 -8.67 6.23 -10.61
N ARG A 63 -8.05 7.32 -11.08
CA ARG A 63 -6.62 7.35 -11.42
C ARG A 63 -5.76 6.99 -10.22
N PHE A 64 -6.02 7.57 -9.06
CA PHE A 64 -5.30 7.27 -7.82
C PHE A 64 -5.52 5.84 -7.33
N LEU A 65 -6.74 5.29 -7.48
CA LEU A 65 -7.00 3.87 -7.19
C LEU A 65 -6.20 2.93 -8.11
N HIS A 66 -5.98 3.30 -9.38
CA HIS A 66 -5.09 2.54 -10.26
C HIS A 66 -3.63 2.57 -9.79
N ILE A 67 -3.16 3.72 -9.30
CA ILE A 67 -1.80 3.84 -8.74
C ILE A 67 -1.68 2.96 -7.48
N ALA A 68 -2.65 3.02 -6.56
CA ALA A 68 -2.70 2.18 -5.37
C ALA A 68 -2.66 0.68 -5.73
N LYS A 69 -3.42 0.27 -6.76
CA LYS A 69 -3.40 -1.09 -7.29
C LYS A 69 -2.04 -1.48 -7.89
N GLY A 70 -1.36 -0.54 -8.55
CA GLY A 70 0.02 -0.70 -9.02
C GLY A 70 1.00 -0.98 -7.88
N SER A 71 0.98 -0.17 -6.82
CA SER A 71 1.81 -0.40 -5.63
C SER A 71 1.51 -1.72 -4.94
N ALA A 72 0.25 -2.18 -4.92
CA ALA A 72 -0.11 -3.49 -4.40
C ALA A 72 0.49 -4.64 -5.23
N ALA A 73 0.53 -4.50 -6.57
CA ALA A 73 1.16 -5.47 -7.45
C ALA A 73 2.69 -5.52 -7.27
N GLU A 74 3.32 -4.35 -7.08
CA GLU A 74 4.75 -4.23 -6.78
C GLU A 74 5.09 -4.94 -5.46
N LEU A 75 4.40 -4.60 -4.36
CA LEU A 75 4.62 -5.22 -3.05
C LEU A 75 4.45 -6.75 -3.12
N ARG A 76 3.39 -7.23 -3.80
CA ARG A 76 3.16 -8.67 -3.98
C ARG A 76 4.31 -9.34 -4.73
N THR A 77 4.88 -8.66 -5.72
CA THR A 77 6.03 -9.16 -6.48
C THR A 77 7.26 -9.25 -5.59
N GLN A 78 7.53 -8.23 -4.78
CA GLN A 78 8.64 -8.23 -3.81
C GLN A 78 8.48 -9.35 -2.77
N VAL A 79 7.28 -9.54 -2.21
CA VAL A 79 6.98 -10.66 -1.29
C VAL A 79 7.27 -12.01 -1.96
N TYR A 80 6.87 -12.19 -3.22
CA TYR A 80 7.15 -13.41 -3.96
C TYR A 80 8.65 -13.66 -4.15
N ILE A 81 9.43 -12.62 -4.45
CA ILE A 81 10.90 -12.69 -4.56
C ILE A 81 11.52 -13.08 -3.20
N VAL A 82 11.10 -12.42 -2.12
CA VAL A 82 11.59 -12.70 -0.75
C VAL A 82 11.33 -14.15 -0.35
N ARG A 83 10.16 -14.69 -0.69
CA ARG A 83 9.81 -16.09 -0.42
C ARG A 83 10.65 -17.08 -1.21
N LYS A 84 11.22 -16.70 -2.36
CA LYS A 84 12.10 -17.57 -3.15
C LYS A 84 13.53 -17.62 -2.61
N ILE A 85 14.00 -16.52 -2.00
CA ILE A 85 15.35 -16.46 -1.42
C ILE A 85 15.41 -17.07 -0.02
N ASN A 86 14.29 -17.07 0.72
CA ASN A 86 14.17 -17.64 2.07
C ASN A 86 13.07 -18.72 2.06
N PRO A 87 13.39 -19.99 1.73
CA PRO A 87 12.44 -21.09 1.67
C PRO A 87 11.86 -21.47 3.04
#